data_AF-A0A1E1WI17-F1
#
_entry.id   AF-A0A1E1WI17-F1
#
_cell.length_a   1.000
_cell.length_b   1.000
_cell.length_c   1.000
_cell.angle_alpha   90.00
_cell.angle_beta   90.00
_cell.angle_gamma   90.00
#
_symmetry.space_group_name_H-M   'P 1'
#
loop_
_entity.id
_entity.type
_entity.pdbx_description
1 polymer ?
#
loop_
_entity_poly.entity_id
_entity_poly.type
_entity_poly.pdbx_seq_one_letter_code
_entity_poly.pdbx_strand_id
1 'polypeptide(L)'
;CSTRKCPGVCTSWGDSHVTTFDGTEYDFEGVCTYLLAKGVKDKKDGFEVQIQNVPCGTTGATCSKSITLTVGSGSSQEVISLTQGTPVPDFSKLQRIKLRTAGVYMFLDVPSMGMSLQWDRGMRVYVKVDPMWQGRVKGLCGNYNNDMRDDYQTPSGGTESSALIFVDSWKLKTTCPKPKHVEDHCEQRPQRKEWAVTKCGALKRYPFTLCHTEVPPSGFIERCEKDACACDSGDDCECACTALATYAQLCASRGVSFKWRTQEMCPMQCDEECSNYDDCMSSCPLETCDNTVDYVEIQAICERDSCVEGCKPKKTCAEGQVYQNSSYTSCVPRNKCRRVCLTLPNGHEVLEGEITEEDACHTCRCSQKKVVCTGQACSTAVPSVTPASPTTPFSNDEQLKCVDGWTPWVNRGF
;
A
#
# COMPACT_ATOMS: atom_id res chain seq x y z
N CYS A 1 21.51 -15.42 -8.96
CA CYS A 1 20.04 -15.26 -8.85
C CYS A 1 19.58 -15.77 -7.49
N SER A 2 18.55 -15.17 -6.90
CA SER A 2 17.91 -15.69 -5.67
C SER A 2 16.68 -16.53 -6.03
N THR A 3 16.22 -17.38 -5.11
CA THR A 3 14.97 -18.15 -5.24
C THR A 3 13.75 -17.39 -4.73
N ARG A 4 13.91 -16.09 -4.44
CA ARG A 4 12.85 -15.27 -3.87
C ARG A 4 11.80 -14.98 -4.94
N LYS A 5 10.55 -15.32 -4.65
CA LYS A 5 9.42 -14.95 -5.50
C LYS A 5 9.11 -13.46 -5.35
N CYS A 6 9.00 -12.76 -6.48
CA CYS A 6 8.59 -11.36 -6.53
C CYS A 6 7.07 -11.24 -6.44
N PRO A 7 6.54 -10.16 -5.83
CA PRO A 7 5.12 -9.83 -5.94
C PRO A 7 4.70 -9.65 -7.41
N GLY A 8 3.45 -9.97 -7.71
CA GLY A 8 2.83 -9.66 -9.00
C GLY A 8 2.33 -8.23 -8.99
N VAL A 9 2.53 -7.51 -10.10
CA VAL A 9 2.02 -6.14 -10.28
C VAL A 9 1.23 -6.10 -11.58
N CYS A 10 -0.05 -5.75 -11.48
CA CYS A 10 -0.89 -5.40 -12.61
C CYS A 10 -1.02 -3.88 -12.67
N THR A 11 -0.96 -3.31 -13.87
CA THR A 11 -1.02 -1.86 -14.07
C THR A 11 -2.14 -1.50 -15.04
N SER A 12 -2.88 -0.45 -14.72
CA SER A 12 -3.84 0.19 -15.62
C SER A 12 -3.52 1.67 -15.66
N TRP A 13 -3.25 2.22 -16.85
CA TRP A 13 -2.99 3.64 -17.02
C TRP A 13 -3.69 4.17 -18.26
N GLY A 14 -4.04 5.46 -18.25
CA GLY A 14 -4.90 6.01 -19.31
C GLY A 14 -6.33 5.45 -19.28
N ASP A 15 -6.60 4.47 -18.41
CA ASP A 15 -7.77 3.59 -18.35
C ASP A 15 -7.96 2.57 -19.47
N SER A 16 -7.24 2.80 -20.58
CA SER A 16 -7.29 2.02 -21.79
C SER A 16 -6.14 1.02 -21.88
N HIS A 17 -5.03 1.22 -21.17
CA HIS A 17 -3.82 0.42 -21.25
C HIS A 17 -3.64 -0.45 -20.01
N VAL A 18 -3.70 -1.76 -20.19
CA VAL A 18 -3.53 -2.73 -19.10
C VAL A 18 -2.32 -3.61 -19.35
N THR A 19 -1.54 -3.82 -18.30
CA THR A 19 -0.52 -4.86 -18.20
C THR A 19 -0.93 -5.83 -17.10
N THR A 20 -1.12 -7.09 -17.45
CA THR A 20 -1.50 -8.16 -16.51
C THR A 20 -0.36 -8.48 -15.53
N PHE A 21 -0.65 -9.30 -14.51
CA PHE A 21 0.37 -9.78 -13.58
C PHE A 21 1.51 -10.57 -14.26
N ASP A 22 1.21 -11.24 -15.37
CA ASP A 22 2.17 -12.07 -16.11
C ASP A 22 2.85 -11.31 -17.26
N GLY A 23 2.45 -10.04 -17.50
CA GLY A 23 3.11 -9.13 -18.44
C GLY A 23 2.40 -8.97 -19.79
N THR A 24 1.21 -9.56 -19.97
CA THR A 24 0.40 -9.35 -21.18
C THR A 24 -0.08 -7.90 -21.23
N GLU A 25 0.28 -7.20 -22.30
CA GLU A 25 -0.18 -5.85 -22.57
C GLU A 25 -1.33 -5.86 -23.56
N TYR A 26 -2.37 -5.09 -23.27
CA TYR A 26 -3.49 -4.90 -24.19
C TYR A 26 -4.19 -3.57 -23.97
N ASP A 27 -4.89 -3.14 -25.01
CA ASP A 27 -5.51 -1.83 -25.08
C ASP A 27 -7.01 -1.96 -25.40
N PHE A 28 -7.86 -1.16 -24.75
CA PHE A 28 -9.28 -1.09 -25.03
C PHE A 28 -9.88 0.27 -24.64
N GLU A 29 -10.99 0.66 -25.26
CA GLU A 29 -11.82 1.77 -24.79
C GLU A 29 -13.15 1.24 -24.31
N GLY A 30 -13.56 1.60 -23.09
CA GLY A 30 -14.72 0.98 -22.49
C GLY A 30 -15.35 1.80 -21.39
N VAL A 31 -16.62 2.17 -21.58
CA VAL A 31 -17.39 2.93 -20.58
C VAL A 31 -18.19 1.96 -19.70
N CYS A 32 -17.59 1.52 -18.59
CA CYS A 32 -18.26 0.67 -17.61
C CYS A 32 -17.52 0.64 -16.28
N THR A 33 -18.07 -0.10 -15.33
CA THR A 33 -17.28 -0.64 -14.21
C THR A 33 -16.82 -2.05 -14.56
N TYR A 34 -15.52 -2.28 -14.49
CA TYR A 34 -14.88 -3.55 -14.79
C TYR A 34 -14.28 -4.18 -13.54
N LEU A 35 -14.23 -5.50 -13.52
CA LEU A 35 -13.47 -6.23 -12.51
C LEU A 35 -11.98 -6.27 -12.89
N LEU A 36 -11.18 -5.46 -12.21
CA LEU A 36 -9.74 -5.38 -12.47
C LEU A 36 -9.02 -6.63 -11.94
N ALA A 37 -9.22 -6.95 -10.66
CA ALA A 37 -8.64 -8.14 -10.05
C ALA A 37 -9.52 -8.64 -8.89
N LYS A 38 -9.67 -9.96 -8.77
CA LYS A 38 -10.34 -10.63 -7.66
C LYS A 38 -9.53 -11.82 -7.19
N GLY A 39 -9.10 -11.80 -5.94
CA GLY A 39 -8.43 -12.92 -5.29
C GLY A 39 -9.37 -13.64 -4.32
N VAL A 40 -9.40 -14.98 -4.35
CA VAL A 40 -10.13 -15.80 -3.37
C VAL A 40 -9.17 -16.77 -2.70
N LYS A 41 -8.95 -16.62 -1.39
CA LYS A 41 -7.99 -17.44 -0.63
C LYS A 41 -8.64 -18.70 -0.06
N ASP A 42 -9.86 -18.54 0.47
CA ASP A 42 -10.76 -19.58 0.98
C ASP A 42 -12.19 -19.23 0.57
N LYS A 43 -13.16 -20.17 0.64
CA LYS A 43 -14.53 -20.01 0.09
C LYS A 43 -15.32 -18.74 0.53
N LYS A 44 -14.80 -17.93 1.46
CA LYS A 44 -15.40 -16.70 1.98
C LYS A 44 -14.42 -15.54 2.27
N ASP A 45 -13.13 -15.62 1.97
CA ASP A 45 -12.22 -14.48 2.21
C ASP A 45 -11.35 -14.19 0.99
N GLY A 46 -11.23 -12.91 0.66
CA GLY A 46 -10.67 -12.45 -0.60
C GLY A 46 -10.71 -10.93 -0.73
N PHE A 47 -10.23 -10.46 -1.88
CA PHE A 47 -10.32 -9.06 -2.27
C PHE A 47 -10.93 -8.94 -3.66
N GLU A 48 -11.52 -7.78 -3.94
CA GLU A 48 -12.07 -7.42 -5.24
C GLU A 48 -11.73 -5.96 -5.54
N VAL A 49 -11.08 -5.72 -6.68
CA VAL A 49 -10.72 -4.38 -7.19
C VAL A 49 -11.56 -4.11 -8.41
N GLN A 50 -12.37 -3.05 -8.35
CA GLN A 50 -13.19 -2.60 -9.46
C GLN A 50 -12.71 -1.24 -9.93
N ILE A 51 -12.64 -1.06 -11.26
CA ILE A 51 -12.28 0.21 -11.89
C ILE A 51 -13.49 0.73 -12.68
N GLN A 52 -13.84 2.00 -12.47
CA GLN A 52 -14.91 2.67 -13.19
C GLN A 52 -14.33 3.61 -14.23
N ASN A 53 -14.58 3.31 -15.49
CA ASN A 53 -14.18 4.14 -16.61
C ASN A 53 -15.40 4.93 -17.10
N VAL A 54 -15.19 6.24 -17.34
CA VAL A 54 -16.20 7.16 -17.85
C VAL A 54 -15.68 7.84 -19.11
N PRO A 55 -16.56 8.35 -19.98
CA PRO A 55 -16.10 9.17 -21.09
C PRO A 55 -15.35 10.39 -20.55
N CYS A 56 -14.17 10.64 -21.10
CA CYS A 56 -13.45 11.88 -20.90
C CYS A 56 -12.99 12.39 -22.27
N GLY A 57 -13.15 13.68 -22.49
CA GLY A 57 -12.95 14.23 -23.81
C GLY A 57 -14.19 14.11 -24.71
N THR A 58 -14.09 14.65 -25.92
CA THR A 58 -15.20 14.65 -26.89
C THR A 58 -15.00 13.67 -28.06
N THR A 59 -13.92 12.88 -28.09
CA THR A 59 -13.70 11.81 -29.09
C THR A 59 -14.24 10.44 -28.66
N GLY A 60 -14.74 10.32 -27.42
CA GLY A 60 -15.17 9.03 -26.87
C GLY A 60 -14.07 8.29 -26.10
N ALA A 61 -12.92 8.91 -25.89
CA ALA A 61 -11.88 8.42 -24.97
C ALA A 61 -12.47 8.17 -23.58
N THR A 62 -11.83 7.28 -22.83
CA THR A 62 -12.23 6.95 -21.47
C THR A 62 -11.17 7.37 -20.47
N CYS A 63 -11.61 7.79 -19.28
CA CYS A 63 -10.74 7.99 -18.12
C CYS A 63 -11.25 7.22 -16.90
N SER A 64 -10.33 6.73 -16.08
CA SER A 64 -10.64 6.14 -14.78
C SER A 64 -11.19 7.21 -13.84
N LYS A 65 -12.43 7.04 -13.37
CA LYS A 65 -13.09 7.96 -12.45
C LYS A 65 -12.99 7.51 -11.01
N SER A 66 -13.19 6.22 -10.75
CA SER A 66 -13.17 5.67 -9.41
C SER A 66 -12.55 4.28 -9.38
N ILE A 67 -11.90 3.98 -8.26
CA ILE A 67 -11.38 2.66 -7.94
C ILE A 67 -12.01 2.21 -6.62
N THR A 68 -12.58 1.01 -6.61
CA THR A 68 -13.25 0.44 -5.44
C THR A 68 -12.53 -0.83 -5.00
N LEU A 69 -12.13 -0.85 -3.73
CA LEU A 69 -11.56 -2.02 -3.08
C LEU A 69 -12.59 -2.59 -2.11
N THR A 70 -12.88 -3.88 -2.30
CA THR A 70 -13.67 -4.69 -1.38
C THR A 70 -12.77 -5.76 -0.78
N VAL A 71 -12.83 -5.95 0.55
CA VAL A 71 -12.08 -6.96 1.28
C VAL A 71 -13.01 -7.75 2.19
N GLY A 72 -12.88 -9.07 2.21
CA GLY A 72 -13.71 -9.96 3.01
C GLY A 72 -15.05 -10.32 2.38
N SER A 73 -15.93 -10.94 3.17
CA SER A 73 -17.30 -11.27 2.76
C SER A 73 -18.27 -11.24 3.94
N GLY A 74 -19.57 -11.21 3.62
CA GLY A 74 -20.65 -11.24 4.60
C GLY A 74 -20.58 -10.06 5.58
N SER A 75 -20.73 -10.32 6.87
CA SER A 75 -20.72 -9.30 7.93
C SER A 75 -19.33 -8.69 8.19
N SER A 76 -18.26 -9.27 7.65
CA SER A 76 -16.87 -8.78 7.81
C SER A 76 -16.35 -8.02 6.59
N GLN A 77 -17.22 -7.72 5.63
CA GLN A 77 -16.87 -7.06 4.39
C GLN A 77 -16.57 -5.56 4.62
N GLU A 78 -15.40 -5.13 4.17
CA GLU A 78 -14.99 -3.74 4.10
C GLU A 78 -15.03 -3.30 2.63
N VAL A 79 -15.61 -2.13 2.37
CA VAL A 79 -15.68 -1.54 1.02
C VAL A 79 -15.26 -0.08 1.10
N ILE A 80 -14.35 0.31 0.21
CA ILE A 80 -13.92 1.70 0.08
C ILE A 80 -13.80 2.06 -1.40
N SER A 81 -14.24 3.27 -1.75
CA SER A 81 -14.15 3.79 -3.12
C SER A 81 -13.40 5.12 -3.08
N LEU A 82 -12.34 5.22 -3.88
CA LEU A 82 -11.65 6.48 -4.13
C LEU A 82 -12.11 7.02 -5.48
N THR A 83 -12.60 8.26 -5.49
CA THR A 83 -13.14 8.90 -6.70
C THR A 83 -12.40 10.21 -6.98
N GLN A 84 -12.03 10.43 -8.24
CA GLN A 84 -11.34 11.66 -8.67
C GLN A 84 -12.15 12.90 -8.27
N GLY A 85 -11.47 13.91 -7.73
CA GLY A 85 -12.09 15.17 -7.30
C GLY A 85 -12.97 15.08 -6.05
N THR A 86 -12.99 13.94 -5.34
CA THR A 86 -13.75 13.79 -4.09
C THR A 86 -12.83 13.75 -2.86
N PRO A 87 -13.29 14.23 -1.69
CA PRO A 87 -12.53 14.08 -0.45
C PRO A 87 -12.24 12.63 -0.14
N VAL A 88 -11.08 12.38 0.49
CA VAL A 88 -10.69 11.05 0.95
C VAL A 88 -11.73 10.54 1.95
N PRO A 89 -12.30 9.34 1.75
CA PRO A 89 -13.27 8.75 2.69
C PRO A 89 -12.70 8.55 4.09
N ASP A 90 -13.56 8.39 5.08
CA ASP A 90 -13.14 8.08 6.45
C ASP A 90 -12.74 6.59 6.59
N PHE A 91 -11.49 6.35 7.00
CA PHE A 91 -10.92 5.01 7.23
C PHE A 91 -11.04 4.56 8.70
N SER A 92 -11.56 5.38 9.61
CA SER A 92 -11.56 5.13 11.07
C SER A 92 -12.26 3.83 11.48
N LYS A 93 -13.27 3.41 10.71
CA LYS A 93 -14.07 2.19 10.95
C LYS A 93 -13.46 0.94 10.32
N LEU A 94 -12.50 1.08 9.40
CA LEU A 94 -11.89 -0.02 8.67
C LEU A 94 -10.78 -0.68 9.50
N GLN A 95 -10.85 -1.99 9.63
CA GLN A 95 -9.89 -2.79 10.37
C GLN A 95 -8.79 -3.34 9.46
N ARG A 96 -9.14 -3.80 8.26
CA ARG A 96 -8.22 -4.51 7.35
C ARG A 96 -7.61 -3.60 6.31
N ILE A 97 -8.38 -2.67 5.75
CA ILE A 97 -7.91 -1.71 4.76
C ILE A 97 -7.27 -0.51 5.47
N LYS A 98 -6.00 -0.23 5.15
CA LYS A 98 -5.25 0.91 5.68
C LYS A 98 -4.91 1.88 4.55
N LEU A 99 -5.23 3.15 4.75
CA LEU A 99 -4.80 4.21 3.84
C LEU A 99 -3.38 4.65 4.20
N ARG A 100 -2.51 4.65 3.21
CA ARG A 100 -1.19 5.28 3.26
C ARG A 100 -1.06 6.26 2.11
N THR A 101 -0.49 7.43 2.36
CA THR A 101 -0.22 8.44 1.33
C THR A 101 1.29 8.64 1.20
N ALA A 102 1.80 8.60 -0.02
CA ALA A 102 3.21 8.88 -0.30
C ALA A 102 3.35 9.45 -1.71
N GLY A 103 4.08 10.57 -1.83
CA GLY A 103 4.16 11.33 -3.06
C GLY A 103 2.78 11.69 -3.61
N VAL A 104 2.58 11.49 -4.91
CA VAL A 104 1.27 11.70 -5.56
C VAL A 104 0.25 10.57 -5.29
N TYR A 105 0.69 9.45 -4.72
CA TYR A 105 -0.11 8.23 -4.62
C TYR A 105 -0.88 8.11 -3.30
N MET A 106 -2.04 7.45 -3.41
CA MET A 106 -2.76 6.83 -2.31
C MET A 106 -2.64 5.31 -2.42
N PHE A 107 -2.26 4.68 -1.32
CA PHE A 107 -2.11 3.24 -1.16
C PHE A 107 -3.23 2.74 -0.25
N LEU A 108 -4.01 1.78 -0.74
CA LEU A 108 -4.93 0.99 0.07
C LEU A 108 -4.25 -0.35 0.36
N ASP A 109 -3.58 -0.41 1.50
CA ASP A 109 -2.85 -1.59 1.94
C ASP A 109 -3.78 -2.54 2.70
N VAL A 110 -3.66 -3.84 2.39
CA VAL A 110 -4.35 -4.92 3.10
C VAL A 110 -3.29 -5.91 3.59
N PRO A 111 -2.57 -5.60 4.69
CA PRO A 111 -1.42 -6.39 5.14
C PRO A 111 -1.77 -7.85 5.43
N SER A 112 -2.97 -8.09 5.99
CA SER A 112 -3.51 -9.44 6.24
C SER A 112 -3.61 -10.32 4.98
N MET A 113 -3.57 -9.72 3.79
CA MET A 113 -3.66 -10.37 2.49
C MET A 113 -2.39 -10.19 1.64
N GLY A 114 -1.39 -9.43 2.08
CA GLY A 114 -0.23 -9.13 1.24
C GLY A 114 -0.61 -8.46 -0.08
N MET A 115 -1.57 -7.54 -0.04
CA MET A 115 -2.09 -6.84 -1.23
C MET A 115 -2.06 -5.33 -0.99
N SER A 116 -1.77 -4.58 -2.04
CA SER A 116 -1.81 -3.11 -2.03
C SER A 116 -2.38 -2.60 -3.35
N LEU A 117 -3.35 -1.69 -3.26
CA LEU A 117 -3.89 -0.95 -4.41
C LEU A 117 -3.33 0.47 -4.38
N GLN A 118 -2.64 0.87 -5.45
CA GLN A 118 -1.99 2.16 -5.57
C GLN A 118 -2.69 2.98 -6.63
N TRP A 119 -3.10 4.20 -6.30
CA TRP A 119 -3.78 5.11 -7.22
C TRP A 119 -3.17 6.50 -7.13
N ASP A 120 -2.83 7.09 -8.27
CA ASP A 120 -2.17 8.40 -8.34
C ASP A 120 -3.14 9.59 -8.25
N ARG A 121 -4.40 9.33 -7.87
CA ARG A 121 -5.51 10.31 -7.84
C ARG A 121 -5.97 10.77 -9.23
N GLY A 122 -5.44 10.18 -10.30
CA GLY A 122 -5.80 10.42 -11.67
C GLY A 122 -6.00 9.11 -12.41
N MET A 123 -5.19 8.89 -13.45
CA MET A 123 -5.40 7.81 -14.41
C MET A 123 -4.46 6.62 -14.24
N ARG A 124 -3.62 6.55 -13.19
CA ARG A 124 -2.70 5.41 -12.95
C ARG A 124 -3.12 4.59 -11.75
N VAL A 125 -3.33 3.29 -11.99
CA VAL A 125 -3.71 2.30 -10.99
C VAL A 125 -2.74 1.12 -11.03
N TYR A 126 -2.25 0.71 -9.87
CA TYR A 126 -1.39 -0.46 -9.70
C TYR A 126 -2.02 -1.40 -8.67
N VAL A 127 -2.22 -2.67 -9.05
CA VAL A 127 -2.63 -3.73 -8.12
C VAL A 127 -1.39 -4.57 -7.84
N LYS A 128 -0.91 -4.57 -6.60
CA LYS A 128 0.23 -5.37 -6.16
C LYS A 128 -0.27 -6.50 -5.26
N VAL A 129 0.16 -7.73 -5.54
CA VAL A 129 -0.21 -8.92 -4.77
C VAL A 129 1.00 -9.79 -4.46
N ASP A 130 1.05 -10.31 -3.25
CA ASP A 130 2.09 -11.25 -2.83
C ASP A 130 2.07 -12.55 -3.66
N PRO A 131 3.21 -13.26 -3.76
CA PRO A 131 3.31 -14.55 -4.46
C PRO A 131 2.31 -15.61 -4.01
N MET A 132 1.70 -15.46 -2.83
CA MET A 132 0.66 -16.35 -2.34
C MET A 132 -0.62 -16.32 -3.19
N TRP A 133 -0.80 -15.28 -4.00
CA TRP A 133 -1.93 -15.11 -4.91
C TRP A 133 -1.71 -15.72 -6.29
N GLN A 134 -0.54 -16.31 -6.54
CA GLN A 134 -0.22 -16.94 -7.81
C GLN A 134 -1.24 -18.06 -8.14
N GLY A 135 -1.92 -17.94 -9.29
CA GLY A 135 -2.99 -18.83 -9.74
C GLY A 135 -4.29 -18.73 -8.92
N ARG A 136 -4.47 -17.69 -8.11
CA ARG A 136 -5.64 -17.48 -7.24
C ARG A 136 -6.36 -16.16 -7.49
N VAL A 137 -5.97 -15.44 -8.54
CA VAL A 137 -6.59 -14.19 -8.98
C VAL A 137 -7.24 -14.38 -10.33
N LYS A 138 -8.19 -13.50 -10.65
CA LYS A 138 -8.87 -13.42 -11.93
C LYS A 138 -9.39 -12.01 -12.16
N GLY A 139 -9.68 -11.67 -13.40
CA GLY A 139 -10.15 -10.34 -13.80
C GLY A 139 -9.35 -9.85 -15.00
N LEU A 140 -9.47 -8.56 -15.31
CA LEU A 140 -8.69 -7.91 -16.37
C LEU A 140 -7.18 -8.04 -16.17
N CYS A 141 -6.70 -8.12 -14.92
CA CYS A 141 -5.29 -8.33 -14.61
C CYS A 141 -4.75 -9.75 -14.89
N GLY A 142 -5.53 -10.63 -15.52
CA GLY A 142 -5.15 -12.01 -15.80
C GLY A 142 -5.28 -12.92 -14.58
N ASN A 143 -4.64 -14.09 -14.63
CA ASN A 143 -4.77 -15.16 -13.63
C ASN A 143 -3.52 -15.31 -12.72
N TYR A 144 -2.43 -14.60 -13.03
CA TYR A 144 -1.16 -14.60 -12.31
C TYR A 144 -0.57 -16.00 -12.14
N ASN A 145 -0.39 -16.74 -13.24
CA ASN A 145 0.18 -18.09 -13.23
C ASN A 145 1.57 -18.16 -13.90
N ASN A 146 2.12 -17.02 -14.33
CA ASN A 146 3.33 -16.86 -15.15
C ASN A 146 3.20 -17.32 -16.62
N ASP A 147 2.00 -17.37 -17.19
CA ASP A 147 1.76 -17.70 -18.61
C ASP A 147 0.90 -16.63 -19.30
N MET A 148 1.57 -15.74 -20.02
CA MET A 148 0.92 -14.67 -20.80
C MET A 148 -0.12 -15.19 -21.82
N ARG A 149 -0.06 -16.46 -22.23
CA ARG A 149 -0.92 -17.01 -23.29
C ARG A 149 -2.34 -17.28 -22.83
N ASP A 150 -2.58 -17.37 -21.52
CA ASP A 150 -3.90 -17.67 -20.95
C ASP A 150 -4.49 -16.55 -20.10
N ASP A 151 -3.86 -15.38 -20.10
CA ASP A 151 -4.29 -14.19 -19.38
C ASP A 151 -5.69 -13.70 -19.78
N TYR A 152 -6.12 -13.96 -21.02
CA TYR A 152 -7.47 -13.66 -21.50
C TYR A 152 -8.52 -14.69 -21.05
N GLN A 153 -8.37 -15.23 -19.84
CA GLN A 153 -9.34 -16.13 -19.23
C GLN A 153 -10.58 -15.37 -18.76
N THR A 154 -11.73 -15.76 -19.30
CA THR A 154 -13.05 -15.17 -18.99
C THR A 154 -13.62 -15.74 -17.69
N PRO A 155 -14.71 -15.15 -17.13
CA PRO A 155 -15.37 -15.69 -15.94
C PRO A 155 -15.86 -17.14 -16.06
N SER A 156 -16.09 -17.63 -17.29
CA SER A 156 -16.52 -19.02 -17.55
C SER A 156 -15.37 -20.02 -17.49
N GLY A 157 -14.12 -19.55 -17.39
CA GLY A 157 -12.90 -20.35 -17.38
C GLY A 157 -12.28 -20.59 -18.76
N GLY A 158 -12.97 -20.24 -19.84
CA GLY A 158 -12.43 -20.29 -21.20
C GLY A 158 -11.51 -19.10 -21.49
N THR A 159 -10.51 -19.30 -22.34
CA THR A 159 -9.56 -18.26 -22.78
C THR A 159 -9.93 -17.76 -24.17
N GLU A 160 -9.95 -16.43 -24.33
CA GLU A 160 -10.23 -15.78 -25.60
C GLU A 160 -8.94 -15.37 -26.32
N SER A 161 -8.98 -15.23 -27.65
CA SER A 161 -7.86 -14.65 -28.41
C SER A 161 -8.00 -13.14 -28.58
N SER A 162 -9.19 -12.58 -28.35
CA SER A 162 -9.49 -11.16 -28.52
C SER A 162 -9.56 -10.46 -27.17
N ALA A 163 -8.73 -9.44 -26.99
CA ALA A 163 -8.76 -8.58 -25.81
C ALA A 163 -10.14 -7.94 -25.61
N LEU A 164 -10.86 -7.56 -26.67
CA LEU A 164 -12.17 -6.93 -26.53
C LEU A 164 -13.25 -7.90 -26.02
N ILE A 165 -13.24 -9.16 -26.47
CA ILE A 165 -14.18 -10.18 -25.99
C ILE A 165 -13.87 -10.49 -24.52
N PHE A 166 -12.59 -10.63 -24.20
CA PHE A 166 -12.11 -10.79 -22.83
C PHE A 166 -12.57 -9.64 -21.92
N VAL A 167 -12.35 -8.39 -22.33
CA VAL A 167 -12.75 -7.20 -21.56
C VAL A 167 -14.26 -7.12 -21.39
N ASP A 168 -15.04 -7.38 -22.45
CA ASP A 168 -16.51 -7.37 -22.41
C ASP A 168 -17.04 -8.36 -21.38
N SER A 169 -16.38 -9.52 -21.23
CA SER A 169 -16.74 -10.57 -20.28
C SER A 169 -16.57 -10.18 -18.81
N TRP A 170 -15.73 -9.18 -18.51
CA TRP A 170 -15.43 -8.71 -17.15
C TRP A 170 -16.20 -7.44 -16.73
N LYS A 171 -17.19 -7.02 -17.53
CA LYS A 171 -18.11 -5.92 -17.16
C LYS A 171 -18.99 -6.34 -15.99
N LEU A 172 -19.13 -5.46 -15.00
CA LEU A 172 -20.03 -5.69 -13.86
C LEU A 172 -21.50 -5.37 -14.16
N LYS A 173 -21.76 -4.62 -15.24
CA LYS A 173 -23.12 -4.30 -15.69
C LYS A 173 -23.27 -4.68 -17.15
N THR A 174 -24.22 -5.58 -17.42
CA THR A 174 -24.52 -6.06 -18.78
C THR A 174 -25.10 -4.97 -19.68
N THR A 175 -25.66 -3.89 -19.10
CA THR A 175 -26.22 -2.74 -19.82
C THR A 175 -25.15 -1.78 -20.35
N CYS A 176 -23.89 -1.94 -19.96
CA CYS A 176 -22.81 -1.11 -20.48
C CYS A 176 -22.56 -1.39 -21.98
N PRO A 177 -22.13 -0.37 -22.75
CA PRO A 177 -21.63 -0.56 -24.11
C PRO A 177 -20.55 -1.64 -24.19
N LYS A 178 -20.37 -2.23 -25.37
CA LYS A 178 -19.23 -3.11 -25.64
C LYS A 178 -17.94 -2.29 -25.70
N PRO A 179 -16.81 -2.82 -25.21
CA PRO A 179 -15.53 -2.17 -25.39
C PRO A 179 -15.14 -2.14 -26.88
N LYS A 180 -14.34 -1.15 -27.25
CA LYS A 180 -13.85 -0.92 -28.60
C LYS A 180 -12.33 -0.94 -28.62
N HIS A 181 -11.75 -1.06 -29.80
CA HIS A 181 -10.32 -0.82 -29.98
C HIS A 181 -10.01 0.65 -29.69
N VAL A 182 -8.83 0.91 -29.13
CA VAL A 182 -8.31 2.28 -29.04
C VAL A 182 -8.13 2.80 -30.46
N GLU A 183 -8.88 3.85 -30.80
CA GLU A 183 -8.79 4.50 -32.11
C GLU A 183 -7.61 5.48 -32.14
N ASP A 184 -7.07 5.76 -33.33
CA ASP A 184 -6.11 6.85 -33.47
C ASP A 184 -6.87 8.19 -33.44
N HIS A 185 -7.00 8.76 -32.23
CA HIS A 185 -7.66 10.04 -32.03
C HIS A 185 -6.97 11.19 -32.78
N CYS A 186 -5.71 11.04 -33.19
CA CYS A 186 -5.02 12.03 -34.01
C CYS A 186 -5.52 12.02 -35.47
N GLU A 187 -6.09 10.93 -35.97
CA GLU A 187 -6.76 10.92 -37.29
C GLU A 187 -8.07 11.70 -37.25
N GLN A 188 -8.81 11.60 -36.15
CA GLN A 188 -10.01 12.40 -35.90
C GLN A 188 -9.67 13.86 -35.62
N ARG A 189 -8.45 14.12 -35.13
CA ARG A 189 -7.96 15.46 -34.75
C ARG A 189 -6.56 15.75 -35.28
N PRO A 190 -6.40 15.95 -36.60
CA PRO A 190 -5.10 16.22 -37.20
C PRO A 190 -4.40 17.44 -36.60
N GLN A 191 -5.17 18.45 -36.14
CA GLN A 191 -4.66 19.66 -35.50
C GLN A 191 -3.93 19.41 -34.17
N ARG A 192 -4.23 18.31 -33.46
CA ARG A 192 -3.55 17.95 -32.19
C ARG A 192 -2.30 17.11 -32.43
N LYS A 193 -2.15 16.51 -33.61
CA LYS A 193 -1.09 15.53 -33.90
C LYS A 193 0.32 16.08 -33.66
N GLU A 194 0.61 17.28 -34.15
CA GLU A 194 1.94 17.90 -33.99
C GLU A 194 2.28 18.15 -32.52
N TRP A 195 1.31 18.63 -31.74
CA TRP A 195 1.46 18.83 -30.30
C TRP A 195 1.66 17.50 -29.57
N ALA A 196 0.86 16.48 -29.87
CA ALA A 196 0.96 15.15 -29.27
C ALA A 196 2.31 14.50 -29.55
N VAL A 197 2.75 14.47 -30.81
CA VAL A 197 4.07 13.97 -31.22
C VAL A 197 5.20 14.73 -30.52
N THR A 198 5.06 16.05 -30.37
CA THR A 198 6.08 16.87 -29.69
C THR A 198 6.17 16.56 -28.20
N LYS A 199 5.02 16.44 -27.51
CA LYS A 199 4.95 16.15 -26.07
C LYS A 199 5.39 14.72 -25.77
N CYS A 200 4.83 13.73 -26.46
CA CYS A 200 5.15 12.32 -26.29
C CYS A 200 6.56 11.97 -26.78
N GLY A 201 7.06 12.71 -27.78
CA GLY A 201 8.45 12.64 -28.25
C GLY A 201 9.50 12.97 -27.18
N ALA A 202 9.11 13.52 -26.02
CA ALA A 202 9.99 13.68 -24.88
C ALA A 202 10.60 12.36 -24.41
N LEU A 203 9.87 11.24 -24.53
CA LEU A 203 10.39 9.90 -24.19
C LEU A 203 11.61 9.51 -25.03
N LYS A 204 11.84 10.13 -26.19
CA LYS A 204 13.00 9.89 -27.05
C LYS A 204 14.23 10.72 -26.66
N ARG A 205 14.11 11.62 -25.67
CA ARG A 205 15.13 12.62 -25.33
C ARG A 205 15.58 12.44 -23.88
N TYR A 206 16.72 13.06 -23.55
CA TYR A 206 17.17 13.14 -22.16
C TYR A 206 16.11 13.89 -21.31
N PRO A 207 15.82 13.46 -20.07
CA PRO A 207 16.48 12.37 -19.32
C PRO A 207 15.89 10.97 -19.54
N PHE A 208 14.77 10.82 -20.26
CA PHE A 208 14.12 9.51 -20.46
C PHE A 208 15.02 8.47 -21.12
N THR A 209 15.96 8.91 -21.95
CA THR A 209 16.98 8.04 -22.58
C THR A 209 17.83 7.25 -21.59
N LEU A 210 17.93 7.69 -20.32
CA LEU A 210 18.65 6.96 -19.27
C LEU A 210 18.03 5.59 -18.97
N CYS A 211 16.75 5.39 -19.27
CA CYS A 211 16.01 4.17 -18.96
C CYS A 211 15.78 3.24 -20.17
N HIS A 212 16.14 3.67 -21.39
CA HIS A 212 15.81 2.92 -22.63
C HIS A 212 16.36 1.49 -22.66
N THR A 213 17.44 1.22 -21.93
CA THR A 213 18.01 -0.13 -21.79
C THR A 213 17.16 -1.05 -20.91
N GLU A 214 16.47 -0.48 -19.91
CA GLU A 214 15.63 -1.22 -18.96
C GLU A 214 14.17 -1.34 -19.42
N VAL A 215 13.67 -0.29 -20.11
CA VAL A 215 12.29 -0.18 -20.56
C VAL A 215 12.25 0.39 -21.99
N PRO A 216 11.82 -0.38 -23.00
CA PRO A 216 11.66 0.13 -24.36
C PRO A 216 10.58 1.23 -24.44
N PRO A 217 10.87 2.42 -25.02
CA PRO A 217 9.93 3.54 -25.00
C PRO A 217 8.87 3.49 -26.12
N SER A 218 9.03 2.67 -27.15
CA SER A 218 8.22 2.73 -28.38
C SER A 218 6.72 2.56 -28.14
N GLY A 219 6.32 1.55 -27.36
CA GLY A 219 4.89 1.32 -27.04
C GLY A 219 4.28 2.45 -26.23
N PHE A 220 5.04 3.04 -25.30
CA PHE A 220 4.60 4.20 -24.52
C PHE A 220 4.44 5.45 -25.38
N ILE A 221 5.33 5.67 -26.34
CA ILE A 221 5.24 6.80 -27.29
C ILE A 221 3.99 6.67 -28.14
N GLU A 222 3.75 5.49 -28.73
CA GLU A 222 2.58 5.27 -29.60
C GLU A 222 1.26 5.47 -28.84
N ARG A 223 1.14 4.87 -27.65
CA ARG A 223 -0.03 5.02 -26.78
C ARG A 223 -0.21 6.48 -26.34
N CYS A 224 0.86 7.14 -25.91
CA CYS A 224 0.84 8.55 -25.55
C CYS A 224 0.32 9.43 -26.68
N GLU A 225 0.80 9.24 -27.92
CA GLU A 225 0.38 10.05 -29.07
C GLU A 225 -1.12 9.92 -29.34
N LYS A 226 -1.65 8.69 -29.31
CA LYS A 226 -3.09 8.41 -29.47
C LYS A 226 -3.91 9.07 -28.35
N ASP A 227 -3.52 8.87 -27.09
CA ASP A 227 -4.24 9.40 -25.93
C ASP A 227 -4.20 10.94 -25.86
N ALA A 228 -3.04 11.54 -26.17
CA ALA A 228 -2.84 12.98 -26.14
C ALA A 228 -3.71 13.72 -27.17
N CYS A 229 -4.08 13.07 -28.27
CA CYS A 229 -5.05 13.61 -29.22
C CYS A 229 -6.49 13.48 -28.73
N ALA A 230 -6.80 12.51 -27.88
CA ALA A 230 -8.14 12.20 -27.40
C ALA A 230 -8.64 13.17 -26.31
N CYS A 231 -7.76 13.54 -25.37
CA CYS A 231 -8.13 14.27 -24.17
C CYS A 231 -8.19 15.79 -24.40
N ASP A 232 -9.40 16.34 -24.47
CA ASP A 232 -9.67 17.78 -24.67
C ASP A 232 -10.58 18.41 -23.61
N SER A 233 -10.95 17.65 -22.56
CA SER A 233 -11.93 18.05 -21.54
C SER A 233 -11.33 18.16 -20.13
N GLY A 234 -10.01 18.39 -20.03
CA GLY A 234 -9.26 18.65 -18.81
C GLY A 234 -8.09 19.61 -19.11
N ASP A 235 -7.13 19.76 -18.19
CA ASP A 235 -5.85 20.38 -18.54
C ASP A 235 -5.26 19.55 -19.69
N ASP A 236 -5.15 20.13 -20.89
CA ASP A 236 -4.85 19.44 -22.17
C ASP A 236 -3.66 18.47 -22.12
N CYS A 237 -2.77 18.64 -21.13
CA CYS A 237 -1.59 17.81 -20.91
C CYS A 237 -1.84 16.51 -20.11
N GLU A 238 -2.97 16.30 -19.44
CA GLU A 238 -3.13 15.21 -18.45
C GLU A 238 -2.86 13.82 -19.02
N CYS A 239 -3.36 13.49 -20.21
CA CYS A 239 -3.16 12.17 -20.83
C CYS A 239 -1.72 11.94 -21.30
N ALA A 240 -1.08 12.96 -21.90
CA ALA A 240 0.35 12.88 -22.22
C ALA A 240 1.20 12.75 -20.95
N CYS A 241 0.90 13.53 -19.91
CA CYS A 241 1.60 13.47 -18.63
C CYS A 241 1.41 12.14 -17.92
N THR A 242 0.23 11.52 -18.04
CA THR A 242 -0.04 10.17 -17.52
C THR A 242 0.92 9.18 -18.16
N ALA A 243 1.06 9.17 -19.49
CA ALA A 243 1.97 8.26 -20.17
C ALA A 243 3.45 8.49 -19.78
N LEU A 244 3.90 9.76 -19.75
CA LEU A 244 5.25 10.13 -19.33
C LEU A 244 5.53 9.69 -17.88
N ALA A 245 4.58 9.92 -16.98
CA ALA A 245 4.69 9.60 -15.58
C ALA A 245 4.61 8.08 -15.32
N THR A 246 3.82 7.33 -16.09
CA THR A 246 3.81 5.86 -16.06
C THR A 246 5.18 5.32 -16.47
N TYR A 247 5.76 5.82 -17.57
CA TYR A 247 7.08 5.39 -18.03
C TYR A 247 8.16 5.72 -16.98
N ALA A 248 8.16 6.94 -16.42
CA ALA A 248 9.08 7.32 -15.35
C ALA A 248 8.93 6.44 -14.09
N GLN A 249 7.70 6.11 -13.68
CA GLN A 249 7.44 5.21 -12.54
C GLN A 249 7.97 3.79 -12.82
N LEU A 250 7.79 3.28 -14.03
CA LEU A 250 8.32 1.98 -14.44
C LEU A 250 9.85 1.99 -14.43
N CYS A 251 10.50 3.05 -14.91
CA CYS A 251 11.94 3.24 -14.81
C CYS A 251 12.44 3.26 -13.37
N ALA A 252 11.76 3.99 -12.48
CA ALA A 252 12.08 4.03 -11.06
C ALA A 252 11.98 2.64 -10.41
N SER A 253 11.00 1.82 -10.83
CA SER A 253 10.89 0.43 -10.38
C SER A 253 12.04 -0.48 -10.84
N ARG A 254 12.74 -0.10 -11.91
CA ARG A 254 13.96 -0.75 -12.42
C ARG A 254 15.24 -0.11 -11.87
N GLY A 255 15.13 0.82 -10.91
CA GLY A 255 16.27 1.49 -10.28
C GLY A 255 16.84 2.65 -11.06
N VAL A 256 16.14 3.13 -12.11
CA VAL A 256 16.55 4.29 -12.90
C VAL A 256 15.58 5.44 -12.62
N SER A 257 16.00 6.42 -11.82
CA SER A 257 15.19 7.61 -11.53
C SER A 257 15.84 8.88 -12.10
N PHE A 258 15.02 9.85 -12.47
CA PHE A 258 15.45 11.12 -13.02
C PHE A 258 14.32 12.16 -12.95
N LYS A 259 14.70 13.43 -12.74
CA LYS A 259 13.76 14.56 -12.79
C LYS A 259 13.38 14.88 -14.23
N TRP A 260 12.12 14.64 -14.58
CA TRP A 260 11.62 14.86 -15.95
C TRP A 260 10.56 15.97 -16.06
N ARG A 261 9.91 16.34 -14.95
CA ARG A 261 8.94 17.44 -14.92
C ARG A 261 9.63 18.80 -14.97
N THR A 262 9.12 19.69 -15.81
CA THR A 262 9.57 21.09 -15.93
C THR A 262 8.37 22.03 -15.97
N GLN A 263 8.60 23.35 -15.98
CA GLN A 263 7.50 24.32 -16.11
C GLN A 263 6.76 24.18 -17.45
N GLU A 264 7.45 23.71 -18.49
CA GLU A 264 6.93 23.52 -19.84
C GLU A 264 6.44 22.09 -20.09
N MET A 265 6.85 21.13 -19.24
CA MET A 265 6.54 19.71 -19.37
C MET A 265 5.95 19.16 -18.06
N CYS A 266 4.63 19.02 -18.05
CA CYS A 266 3.89 18.38 -16.95
C CYS A 266 4.26 18.95 -15.57
N PRO A 267 4.16 20.27 -15.38
CA PRO A 267 4.55 20.90 -14.13
C PRO A 267 3.78 20.29 -12.96
N MET A 268 4.47 20.07 -11.85
CA MET A 268 3.87 19.66 -10.59
C MET A 268 3.93 20.83 -9.62
N GLN A 269 2.76 21.25 -9.15
CA GLN A 269 2.67 22.26 -8.11
C GLN A 269 2.76 21.57 -6.74
N CYS A 270 3.76 21.97 -5.97
CA CYS A 270 3.92 21.55 -4.58
C CYS A 270 3.38 22.63 -3.64
N ASP A 271 2.86 22.22 -2.49
CA ASP A 271 2.40 23.14 -1.45
C ASP A 271 3.53 24.04 -0.95
N GLU A 272 3.19 25.20 -0.37
CA GLU A 272 4.17 26.17 0.14
C GLU A 272 5.13 25.59 1.18
N GLU A 273 4.72 24.52 1.86
CA GLU A 273 5.53 23.79 2.85
C GLU A 273 6.56 22.83 2.23
N CYS A 274 6.52 22.66 0.91
CA CYS A 274 7.43 21.82 0.14
C CYS A 274 8.54 22.64 -0.54
N SER A 275 9.73 22.06 -0.60
CA SER A 275 10.93 22.68 -1.18
C SER A 275 10.93 22.59 -2.70
N ASN A 276 10.79 21.38 -3.23
CA ASN A 276 10.81 21.10 -4.66
C ASN A 276 10.18 19.74 -4.97
N TYR A 277 9.89 19.54 -6.25
CA TYR A 277 9.59 18.23 -6.83
C TYR A 277 10.76 17.24 -6.63
N ASP A 278 10.41 16.01 -6.30
CA ASP A 278 11.31 14.86 -6.18
C ASP A 278 10.77 13.72 -7.05
N ASP A 279 11.61 13.18 -7.93
CA ASP A 279 11.24 12.10 -8.86
C ASP A 279 11.17 10.73 -8.17
N CYS A 280 11.83 10.57 -7.02
CA CYS A 280 11.99 9.28 -6.37
C CYS A 280 12.10 9.46 -4.85
N MET A 281 10.96 9.71 -4.21
CA MET A 281 10.84 9.72 -2.75
C MET A 281 10.38 8.36 -2.22
N SER A 282 10.66 8.10 -0.94
CA SER A 282 10.21 6.87 -0.28
C SER A 282 8.69 6.71 -0.40
N SER A 283 8.26 5.49 -0.69
CA SER A 283 6.84 5.10 -0.67
C SER A 283 6.30 4.96 0.75
N CYS A 284 7.18 5.03 1.76
CA CYS A 284 6.77 5.16 3.14
C CYS A 284 6.43 6.62 3.49
N PRO A 285 5.32 6.86 4.21
CA PRO A 285 5.00 8.19 4.67
C PRO A 285 6.08 8.68 5.65
N LEU A 286 6.18 10.00 5.79
CA LEU A 286 6.99 10.58 6.85
C LEU A 286 6.36 10.29 8.21
N GLU A 287 7.21 10.09 9.23
CA GLU A 287 6.73 9.81 10.58
C GLU A 287 6.11 11.08 11.19
N THR A 288 4.85 10.98 11.60
CA THR A 288 4.09 12.03 12.29
C THR A 288 3.55 11.50 13.62
N CYS A 289 3.09 12.38 14.52
CA CYS A 289 2.42 11.92 15.74
C CYS A 289 1.21 11.00 15.44
N ASP A 290 0.54 11.20 14.30
CA ASP A 290 -0.64 10.41 13.90
C ASP A 290 -0.27 8.97 13.53
N ASN A 291 0.95 8.72 13.02
CA ASN A 291 1.37 7.40 12.54
C ASN A 291 2.54 6.78 13.34
N THR A 292 3.15 7.51 14.30
CA THR A 292 4.37 7.07 15.03
C THR A 292 4.27 5.71 15.73
N VAL A 293 3.13 5.38 16.36
CA VAL A 293 2.90 4.11 17.07
C VAL A 293 2.88 2.92 16.10
N ASP A 294 2.33 3.11 14.91
CA ASP A 294 2.15 2.06 13.90
C ASP A 294 3.26 2.14 12.82
N TYR A 295 4.22 3.05 12.97
CA TYR A 295 5.19 3.39 11.93
C TYR A 295 6.06 2.20 11.53
N VAL A 296 6.44 1.36 12.49
CA VAL A 296 7.23 0.15 12.25
C VAL A 296 6.47 -0.83 11.35
N GLU A 297 5.17 -1.00 11.59
CA GLU A 297 4.31 -1.87 10.77
C GLU A 297 4.12 -1.28 9.37
N ILE A 298 3.90 0.04 9.28
CA ILE A 298 3.80 0.76 8.02
C ILE A 298 5.09 0.60 7.21
N GLN A 299 6.25 0.83 7.83
CA GLN A 299 7.56 0.72 7.20
C GLN A 299 7.79 -0.69 6.65
N ALA A 300 7.43 -1.73 7.40
CA ALA A 300 7.57 -3.12 6.93
C ALA A 300 6.78 -3.44 5.65
N ILE A 301 5.70 -2.69 5.37
CA ILE A 301 4.89 -2.82 4.15
C ILE A 301 5.56 -2.11 2.97
N CYS A 302 5.97 -0.85 3.16
CA CYS A 302 6.38 0.05 2.08
C CYS A 302 7.88 0.13 1.82
N GLU A 303 8.74 -0.34 2.73
CA GLU A 303 10.21 -0.22 2.61
C GLU A 303 10.77 -0.98 1.40
N ARG A 304 9.99 -1.94 0.88
CA ARG A 304 10.33 -2.74 -0.31
C ARG A 304 9.57 -2.29 -1.56
N ASP A 305 8.73 -1.26 -1.45
CA ASP A 305 8.08 -0.67 -2.62
C ASP A 305 9.11 0.17 -3.39
N SER A 306 8.96 0.24 -4.71
CA SER A 306 9.68 1.20 -5.52
C SER A 306 9.33 2.61 -5.06
N CYS A 307 10.26 3.55 -5.19
CA CYS A 307 10.00 4.95 -4.89
C CYS A 307 8.87 5.51 -5.78
N VAL A 308 8.28 6.61 -5.34
CA VAL A 308 7.24 7.34 -6.07
C VAL A 308 7.64 8.79 -6.23
N GLU A 309 7.11 9.44 -7.26
CA GLU A 309 7.29 10.87 -7.46
C GLU A 309 6.42 11.68 -6.49
N GLY A 310 6.87 12.88 -6.11
CA GLY A 310 6.11 13.77 -5.25
C GLY A 310 6.83 15.05 -4.86
N CYS A 311 6.41 15.62 -3.73
CA CYS A 311 6.91 16.89 -3.22
C CYS A 311 7.69 16.68 -1.93
N LYS A 312 8.93 17.16 -1.90
CA LYS A 312 9.80 17.06 -0.72
C LYS A 312 9.52 18.19 0.27
N PRO A 313 9.18 17.91 1.55
CA PRO A 313 8.98 18.96 2.55
C PRO A 313 10.22 19.85 2.74
N LYS A 314 10.02 21.14 3.02
CA LYS A 314 11.11 22.11 3.30
C LYS A 314 11.87 21.77 4.57
N LYS A 315 11.12 21.42 5.61
CA LYS A 315 11.66 21.12 6.93
C LYS A 315 11.91 19.62 7.03
N THR A 316 13.07 19.25 7.57
CA THR A 316 13.37 17.88 7.98
C THR A 316 13.48 17.85 9.50
N CYS A 317 12.83 16.88 10.15
CA CYS A 317 12.96 16.73 11.60
C CYS A 317 14.34 16.14 11.96
N ALA A 318 14.95 16.66 13.02
CA ALA A 318 16.22 16.14 13.53
C ALA A 318 16.03 14.73 14.12
N GLU A 319 17.14 14.02 14.31
CA GLU A 319 17.12 12.70 14.95
C GLU A 319 16.40 12.76 16.33
N GLY A 320 15.49 11.82 16.56
CA GLY A 320 14.65 11.79 17.77
C GLY A 320 13.41 12.70 17.74
N GLN A 321 13.18 13.43 16.64
CA GLN A 321 11.97 14.21 16.40
C GLN A 321 11.14 13.64 15.25
N VAL A 322 9.83 13.87 15.31
CA VAL A 322 8.86 13.50 14.26
C VAL A 322 7.98 14.70 13.94
N TYR A 323 7.30 14.69 12.80
CA TYR A 323 6.39 15.78 12.47
C TYR A 323 5.17 15.78 13.40
N GLN A 324 4.68 16.96 13.75
CA GLN A 324 3.49 17.05 14.60
C GLN A 324 2.25 16.46 13.92
N ASN A 325 2.10 16.70 12.61
CA ASN A 325 0.99 16.25 11.78
C ASN A 325 1.43 16.24 10.31
N SER A 326 0.50 15.91 9.41
CA SER A 326 0.72 15.81 7.96
C SER A 326 0.96 17.15 7.22
N SER A 327 0.98 18.30 7.92
CA SER A 327 1.40 19.58 7.31
C SER A 327 2.92 19.68 7.11
N TYR A 328 3.68 18.83 7.81
CA TYR A 328 5.14 18.79 7.76
C TYR A 328 5.86 20.10 8.13
N THR A 329 5.20 20.99 8.86
CA THR A 329 5.70 22.34 9.22
C THR A 329 6.43 22.40 10.56
N SER A 330 6.05 21.54 11.51
CA SER A 330 6.58 21.51 12.87
C SER A 330 7.08 20.12 13.24
N CYS A 331 8.16 20.10 14.02
CA CYS A 331 8.75 18.88 14.55
C CYS A 331 8.61 18.90 16.07
N VAL A 332 8.30 17.74 16.65
CA VAL A 332 8.20 17.55 18.08
C VAL A 332 9.04 16.33 18.49
N PRO A 333 9.61 16.30 19.71
CA PRO A 333 10.25 15.11 20.23
C PRO A 333 9.29 13.92 20.21
N ARG A 334 9.78 12.75 19.77
CA ARG A 334 8.94 11.55 19.60
C ARG A 334 8.14 11.18 20.85
N ASN A 335 8.73 11.35 22.03
CA ASN A 335 8.09 11.06 23.32
C ASN A 335 6.89 11.96 23.68
N LYS A 336 6.70 13.08 22.96
CA LYS A 336 5.55 13.98 23.12
C LYS A 336 4.37 13.61 22.22
N CYS A 337 4.56 12.73 21.23
CA CYS A 337 3.48 12.24 20.37
C CYS A 337 2.67 11.13 21.05
N ARG A 338 2.12 11.42 22.24
CA ARG A 338 1.26 10.48 22.94
C ARG A 338 -0.18 10.73 22.50
N ARG A 339 -0.73 9.78 21.74
CA ARG A 339 -2.15 9.77 21.35
C ARG A 339 -2.98 9.10 22.43
N VAL A 340 -4.29 9.40 22.43
CA VAL A 340 -5.26 8.70 23.25
C VAL A 340 -5.29 7.22 22.84
N CYS A 341 -4.97 6.34 23.78
CA CYS A 341 -4.96 4.90 23.58
C CYS A 341 -6.31 4.29 23.94
N LEU A 342 -6.89 4.66 25.09
CA LEU A 342 -8.20 4.20 25.54
C LEU A 342 -8.99 5.36 26.17
N THR A 343 -10.30 5.39 25.96
CA THR A 343 -11.22 6.22 26.75
C THR A 343 -11.94 5.30 27.73
N LEU A 344 -11.71 5.49 29.03
CA LEU A 344 -12.35 4.72 30.09
C LEU A 344 -13.85 5.05 30.16
N PRO A 345 -14.70 4.16 30.74
CA PRO A 345 -16.15 4.38 30.83
C PRO A 345 -16.57 5.67 31.54
N ASN A 346 -15.69 6.24 32.37
CA ASN A 346 -15.88 7.51 33.06
C ASN A 346 -15.51 8.75 32.20
N GLY A 347 -15.13 8.55 30.93
CA GLY A 347 -14.70 9.61 30.02
C GLY A 347 -13.21 9.99 30.15
N HIS A 348 -12.43 9.33 31.02
CA HIS A 348 -11.01 9.61 31.16
C HIS A 348 -10.21 9.00 30.00
N GLU A 349 -9.41 9.83 29.33
CA GLU A 349 -8.52 9.41 28.24
C GLU A 349 -7.16 8.97 28.79
N VAL A 350 -6.80 7.72 28.53
CA VAL A 350 -5.50 7.15 28.84
C VAL A 350 -4.63 7.23 27.60
N LEU A 351 -3.43 7.79 27.74
CA LEU A 351 -2.50 7.97 26.63
C LEU A 351 -1.72 6.68 26.31
N GLU A 352 -1.23 6.59 25.09
CA GLU A 352 -0.34 5.49 24.67
C GLU A 352 0.91 5.45 25.57
N GLY A 353 1.19 4.28 26.12
CA GLY A 353 2.29 4.01 27.05
C GLY A 353 2.04 4.45 28.50
N GLU A 354 0.89 5.06 28.79
CA GLU A 354 0.51 5.43 30.16
C GLU A 354 0.27 4.18 31.00
N ILE A 355 0.75 4.21 32.25
CA ILE A 355 0.58 3.13 33.21
C ILE A 355 -0.87 3.18 33.72
N THR A 356 -1.62 2.11 33.49
CA THR A 356 -3.00 1.98 33.96
C THR A 356 -3.06 1.38 35.34
N GLU A 357 -2.19 0.41 35.62
CA GLU A 357 -2.09 -0.30 36.90
C GLU A 357 -0.63 -0.65 37.17
N GLU A 358 -0.19 -0.55 38.42
CA GLU A 358 1.17 -0.91 38.83
C GLU A 358 1.15 -1.45 40.26
N ASP A 359 1.65 -2.66 40.44
CA ASP A 359 1.93 -3.26 41.75
C ASP A 359 3.37 -3.83 41.80
N ALA A 360 3.73 -4.47 42.91
CA ALA A 360 5.08 -5.03 43.09
C ALA A 360 5.41 -6.21 42.13
N CYS A 361 4.41 -6.84 41.52
CA CYS A 361 4.52 -8.05 40.71
C CYS A 361 4.19 -7.81 39.22
N HIS A 362 3.49 -6.73 38.88
CA HIS A 362 3.13 -6.38 37.51
C HIS A 362 3.01 -4.88 37.27
N THR A 363 3.20 -4.51 35.99
CA THR A 363 2.90 -3.18 35.48
C THR A 363 2.05 -3.31 34.21
N CYS A 364 0.88 -2.69 34.20
CA CYS A 364 0.00 -2.60 33.05
C CYS A 364 0.11 -1.23 32.40
N ARG A 365 0.27 -1.20 31.08
CA ARG A 365 0.30 0.02 30.28
C ARG A 365 -0.74 -0.05 29.17
N CYS A 366 -1.28 1.09 28.79
CA CYS A 366 -2.09 1.16 27.58
C CYS A 366 -1.19 1.05 26.36
N SER A 367 -1.44 0.07 25.50
CA SER A 367 -0.83 0.00 24.19
C SER A 367 -1.79 -0.51 23.12
N GLN A 368 -1.82 0.14 21.96
CA GLN A 368 -2.65 -0.23 20.81
C GLN A 368 -4.12 -0.48 21.17
N LYS A 369 -4.73 0.45 21.91
CA LYS A 369 -6.13 0.36 22.41
C LYS A 369 -6.42 -0.82 23.34
N LYS A 370 -5.38 -1.40 23.96
CA LYS A 370 -5.50 -2.50 24.92
C LYS A 370 -4.66 -2.20 26.15
N VAL A 371 -5.03 -2.79 27.28
CA VAL A 371 -4.17 -2.81 28.46
C VAL A 371 -3.24 -4.02 28.33
N VAL A 372 -1.95 -3.77 28.31
CA VAL A 372 -0.90 -4.79 28.20
C VAL A 372 -0.09 -4.80 29.49
N CYS A 373 -0.06 -5.95 30.16
CA CYS A 373 0.61 -6.11 31.45
C CYS A 373 1.87 -6.95 31.33
N THR A 374 2.94 -6.49 31.96
CA THR A 374 4.17 -7.26 32.17
C THR A 374 4.19 -7.75 33.61
N GLY A 375 4.23 -9.07 33.80
CA GLY A 375 4.12 -9.71 35.12
C GLY A 375 2.73 -10.32 35.37
N GLN A 376 2.54 -10.88 36.57
CA GLN A 376 1.23 -11.37 37.05
C GLN A 376 0.89 -10.62 38.34
N ALA A 377 -0.39 -10.35 38.55
CA ALA A 377 -0.86 -9.73 39.78
C ALA A 377 -0.39 -10.50 41.01
N CYS A 378 0.08 -9.77 42.04
CA CYS A 378 0.50 -10.40 43.27
C CYS A 378 -0.65 -11.25 43.83
N SER A 379 -0.37 -12.49 44.21
CA SER A 379 -1.37 -13.34 44.86
C SER A 379 -1.73 -12.75 46.22
N THR A 380 -3.01 -12.42 46.42
CA THR A 380 -3.56 -12.03 47.72
C THR A 380 -3.81 -13.21 48.65
N ALA A 381 -3.36 -14.41 48.29
CA ALA A 381 -3.41 -15.57 49.18
C ALA A 381 -2.40 -15.35 50.32
N VAL A 382 -2.90 -14.87 51.46
CA VAL A 382 -2.22 -15.04 52.75
C VAL A 382 -1.86 -16.52 52.85
N PRO A 383 -0.59 -16.89 53.10
CA PRO A 383 -0.26 -18.27 53.39
C PRO A 383 -1.15 -18.69 54.55
N SER A 384 -2.04 -19.65 54.31
CA SER A 384 -2.82 -20.25 55.38
C SER A 384 -1.83 -20.97 56.28
N VAL A 385 -1.40 -20.29 57.34
CA VAL A 385 -0.64 -20.89 58.43
C VAL A 385 -1.59 -21.91 59.03
N THR A 386 -1.42 -23.16 58.63
CA THR A 386 -2.05 -24.30 59.29
C THR A 386 -1.52 -24.29 60.73
N PRO A 387 -2.39 -24.23 61.76
CA PRO A 387 -1.92 -24.31 63.14
C PRO A 387 -1.19 -25.63 63.34
N ALA A 388 0.09 -25.56 63.69
CA ALA A 388 0.86 -26.73 64.09
C ALA A 388 0.14 -27.43 65.24
N SER A 389 -0.09 -28.75 65.09
CA SER A 389 -0.63 -29.58 66.16
C SER A 389 0.33 -29.59 67.36
N PRO A 390 -0.17 -29.68 68.61
CA PRO A 390 0.68 -29.72 69.79
C PRO A 390 1.47 -31.04 69.82
N THR A 391 2.80 -30.93 69.91
CA THR A 391 3.71 -32.05 70.13
C THR A 391 3.51 -32.63 71.53
N THR A 392 3.23 -33.92 71.62
CA THR A 392 3.34 -34.70 72.86
C THR A 392 4.81 -35.03 73.14
N PRO A 393 5.28 -34.95 74.41
CA PRO A 393 6.67 -35.26 74.74
C PRO A 393 6.82 -36.69 75.27
N PHE A 394 7.82 -37.44 74.80
CA PHE A 394 8.55 -38.51 75.54
C PHE A 394 9.80 -38.88 74.72
N SER A 395 10.99 -38.52 75.21
CA SER A 395 11.96 -39.35 75.94
C SER A 395 12.67 -40.43 75.11
N ASN A 396 13.93 -40.20 74.76
CA ASN A 396 15.04 -40.90 75.40
C ASN A 396 16.38 -40.38 74.88
N ASP A 397 17.30 -40.21 75.82
CA ASP A 397 18.73 -40.00 75.61
C ASP A 397 19.31 -41.04 74.64
N GLU A 398 20.01 -40.58 73.62
CA GLU A 398 21.27 -41.21 73.19
C GLU A 398 22.21 -40.14 72.63
N GLN A 399 23.39 -40.03 73.23
CA GLN A 399 24.44 -39.06 72.90
C GLN A 399 24.95 -39.26 71.46
N LEU A 400 24.76 -38.25 70.61
CA LEU A 400 25.48 -38.14 69.33
C LEU A 400 26.88 -37.56 69.57
N LYS A 401 27.90 -38.37 69.31
CA LYS A 401 29.32 -38.01 69.33
C LYS A 401 29.67 -37.01 68.21
N CYS A 402 30.33 -35.92 68.56
CA CYS A 402 30.99 -35.04 67.60
C CYS A 402 32.21 -35.74 66.97
N VAL A 403 32.37 -35.63 65.65
CA VAL A 403 33.57 -36.06 64.93
C VAL A 403 34.11 -34.84 64.19
N ASP A 404 35.33 -34.42 64.52
CA ASP A 404 36.02 -33.32 63.85
C ASP A 404 36.57 -33.80 62.51
N GLY A 405 36.12 -33.19 61.40
CA GLY A 405 36.59 -33.50 60.06
C GLY A 405 36.36 -32.34 59.09
N TRP A 406 37.43 -31.60 58.83
CA TRP A 406 37.50 -30.53 57.83
C TRP A 406 37.39 -31.09 56.41
N THR A 407 36.53 -30.52 55.56
CA THR A 407 36.48 -30.86 54.13
C THR A 407 37.58 -30.11 53.34
N PRO A 408 38.33 -30.80 52.45
CA PRO A 408 39.48 -30.22 51.76
C PRO A 408 39.05 -29.58 50.43
N TRP A 409 38.88 -28.26 50.40
CA TRP A 409 38.70 -27.53 49.13
C TRP A 409 39.51 -26.23 49.03
N VAL A 410 40.67 -26.18 49.69
CA VAL A 410 41.68 -25.13 49.48
C VAL A 410 43.04 -25.80 49.34
N ASN A 411 43.43 -26.10 48.11
CA ASN A 411 44.83 -26.10 47.63
C ASN A 411 44.88 -26.63 46.18
N ARG A 412 44.70 -25.74 45.21
CA ARG A 412 45.35 -25.85 43.90
C ARG A 412 45.70 -24.45 43.40
N GLY A 413 46.94 -24.05 43.66
CA GLY A 413 47.66 -23.09 42.83
C GLY A 413 48.70 -23.86 42.02
N PHE A 414 48.77 -23.56 40.72
CA PHE A 414 49.98 -23.46 39.92
C PHE A 414 49.72 -22.42 38.83
#